data_AF-A0AA40DNP6-F1
#
_entry.id   AF-A0AA40DNP6-F1
#
_cell.length_a   1.000
_cell.length_b   1.000
_cell.length_c   1.000
_cell.angle_alpha   90.00
_cell.angle_beta   90.00
_cell.angle_gamma   90.00
#
_symmetry.space_group_name_H-M   'P 1'
#
loop_
_entity.id
_entity.type
_entity.pdbx_description
1 polymer ?
#
loop_
_entity_poly.entity_id
_entity_poly.type
_entity_poly.pdbx_seq_one_letter_code
_entity_poly.pdbx_strand_id
1 'polypeptide(L)'
;MVVLDNHEYLAEEEKRLKEDRNRVKYWKKWGPYVSERQWATVREDYSADGDAWSHFPHDHARSRAYRWGEDGIAGVCDTHGLQNIAFAFWNEKEYDSTNSQF
;
A
#
# COMPACT_ATOMS: atom_id res chain seq x y z
N MET A 1 6.96 21.37 -15.82
CA MET A 1 7.84 21.66 -16.96
C MET A 1 7.76 23.15 -17.16
N VAL A 2 8.89 23.84 -17.07
CA VAL A 2 8.94 25.30 -17.26
C VAL A 2 9.63 25.57 -18.58
N VAL A 3 8.96 26.34 -19.45
CA VAL A 3 9.52 26.77 -20.74
C VAL A 3 9.90 28.24 -20.59
N LEU A 4 11.19 28.54 -20.75
CA LEU A 4 11.71 29.91 -20.72
C LEU A 4 12.61 30.10 -21.94
N ASP A 5 12.41 31.15 -22.72
CA ASP A 5 13.23 31.47 -23.89
C ASP A 5 13.51 30.28 -24.83
N ASN A 6 12.45 29.54 -25.15
CA ASN A 6 12.48 28.35 -26.02
C ASN A 6 13.34 27.17 -25.49
N HIS A 7 13.75 27.22 -24.22
CA HIS A 7 14.43 26.13 -23.52
C HIS A 7 13.46 25.46 -22.54
N GLU A 8 13.39 24.12 -22.61
CA GLU A 8 12.67 23.31 -21.64
C GLU A 8 13.56 23.02 -20.43
N TYR A 9 13.12 23.47 -19.26
CA TYR A 9 13.72 23.08 -17.98
C TYR A 9 12.84 22.02 -17.33
N LEU A 10 13.43 20.83 -17.16
CA LEU A 10 12.83 19.71 -16.46
C LEU A 10 13.39 19.61 -15.05
N ALA A 11 12.51 19.47 -14.07
CA ALA A 11 12.92 19.06 -12.74
C ALA A 11 13.46 17.62 -12.77
N GLU A 12 14.25 17.22 -11.77
CA GLU A 12 14.78 15.85 -11.69
C GLU A 12 13.67 14.79 -11.67
N GLU A 13 12.56 15.06 -10.99
CA GLU A 13 11.41 14.15 -11.01
C GLU A 13 10.79 14.03 -12.42
N GLU A 14 10.71 15.14 -13.16
CA GLU A 14 10.20 15.11 -14.53
C GLU A 14 11.12 14.34 -15.47
N LYS A 15 12.44 14.42 -15.25
CA LYS A 15 13.42 13.59 -15.97
C LYS A 15 13.21 12.11 -15.65
N ARG A 16 13.08 11.74 -14.38
CA ARG A 16 12.79 10.35 -13.96
C ARG A 16 11.49 9.83 -14.58
N LEU A 17 10.43 10.62 -14.57
CA LEU A 17 9.15 10.26 -15.19
C LEU A 17 9.24 10.13 -16.72
N LYS A 18 10.02 10.99 -17.39
CA LYS A 18 10.31 10.86 -18.84
C LYS A 18 11.12 9.59 -19.13
N GLU A 19 12.16 9.29 -18.34
CA GLU A 19 12.96 8.06 -18.47
C GLU A 19 12.11 6.79 -18.29
N ASP A 20 11.19 6.79 -17.33
CA ASP A 20 10.25 5.68 -17.09
C ASP A 20 9.26 5.51 -18.24
N ARG A 21 8.67 6.61 -18.73
CA ARG A 21 7.75 6.60 -19.89
C ARG A 21 8.42 6.08 -21.15
N ASN A 22 9.68 6.48 -21.38
CA ASN A 22 10.47 6.07 -22.53
C ASN A 22 11.13 4.69 -22.34
N ARG A 23 10.87 4.01 -21.22
CA ARG A 23 11.43 2.68 -20.87
C ARG A 23 12.97 2.64 -20.89
N VAL A 24 13.61 3.77 -20.61
CA VAL A 24 15.07 3.86 -20.48
C VAL A 24 15.50 3.34 -19.10
N LYS A 25 14.74 3.67 -18.06
CA LYS A 25 14.92 3.18 -16.69
C LYS A 25 13.56 2.92 -16.05
N TYR A 26 13.40 1.77 -15.40
CA TYR A 26 12.12 1.33 -14.83
C TYR A 26 11.93 1.82 -13.40
N TRP A 27 11.80 3.14 -13.23
CA TRP A 27 11.69 3.76 -11.91
C TRP A 27 10.44 3.34 -11.14
N LYS A 28 9.38 2.95 -11.84
CA LYS A 28 8.14 2.47 -11.23
C LYS A 28 8.11 0.96 -10.99
N LYS A 29 9.22 0.23 -11.20
CA LYS A 29 9.23 -1.24 -11.02
C LYS A 29 8.85 -1.68 -9.60
N TRP A 30 9.18 -0.89 -8.60
CA TRP A 30 8.85 -1.11 -7.20
C TRP A 30 8.12 0.12 -6.66
N GLY A 31 7.04 -0.09 -5.92
CA GLY A 31 6.25 1.01 -5.37
C GLY A 31 5.21 0.53 -4.35
N PRO A 32 4.41 1.45 -3.79
CA PRO A 32 3.38 1.15 -2.80
C PRO A 32 2.12 0.53 -3.44
N TYR A 33 2.29 -0.52 -4.26
CA TYR A 33 1.23 -1.23 -4.96
C TYR A 33 0.61 -2.32 -4.07
N VAL A 34 0.20 -1.94 -2.85
CA VAL A 34 -0.20 -2.89 -1.79
C VAL A 34 -1.68 -2.79 -1.43
N SER A 35 -2.34 -1.67 -1.73
CA SER A 35 -3.72 -1.38 -1.31
C SER A 35 -4.78 -2.31 -1.94
N GLU A 36 -4.52 -2.86 -3.13
CA GLU A 36 -5.44 -3.79 -3.80
C GLU A 36 -5.56 -5.15 -3.09
N ARG A 37 -4.63 -5.49 -2.19
CA ARG A 37 -4.58 -6.79 -1.50
C ARG A 37 -5.24 -6.82 -0.13
N GLN A 38 -5.67 -5.67 0.38
CA GLN A 38 -6.30 -5.54 1.70
C GLN A 38 -7.83 -5.57 1.65
N TRP A 39 -8.44 -5.88 0.50
CA TRP A 39 -9.89 -6.09 0.44
C TRP A 39 -10.27 -7.36 1.23
N ALA A 40 -11.42 -7.33 1.89
CA ALA A 40 -12.01 -8.45 2.62
C ALA A 40 -11.28 -8.92 3.90
N THR A 41 -10.40 -8.11 4.47
CA THR A 41 -9.80 -8.47 5.76
C THR A 41 -10.80 -8.25 6.89
N VAL A 42 -11.13 -9.32 7.63
CA VAL A 42 -12.07 -9.29 8.77
C VAL A 42 -11.63 -8.25 9.84
N ARG A 43 -10.33 -7.94 9.91
CA ARG A 43 -9.77 -6.94 10.84
C ARG A 43 -10.16 -5.48 10.51
N GLU A 44 -10.72 -5.21 9.34
CA GLU A 44 -11.21 -3.89 8.93
C GLU A 44 -12.75 -3.83 8.88
N ASP A 45 -13.43 -4.85 9.43
CA ASP A 45 -14.87 -4.82 9.62
C ASP A 45 -15.25 -3.90 10.80
N TYR A 46 -15.75 -2.72 10.46
CA TYR A 46 -16.38 -1.78 11.40
C TYR A 46 -17.90 -1.75 11.24
N SER A 47 -18.49 -2.72 10.52
CA SER A 47 -19.94 -2.79 10.37
C SER A 47 -20.59 -3.17 11.70
N ALA A 48 -21.74 -2.56 11.98
CA ALA A 48 -22.49 -2.85 13.21
C ALA A 48 -23.10 -4.26 13.19
N ASP A 49 -23.30 -4.82 11.99
CA ASP A 49 -24.04 -6.05 11.75
C ASP A 49 -23.16 -7.24 11.29
N GLY A 50 -21.83 -7.04 11.20
CA GLY A 50 -20.88 -8.07 10.75
C GLY A 50 -20.90 -8.33 9.23
N ASP A 51 -21.53 -7.46 8.45
CA ASP A 51 -21.49 -7.50 6.99
C ASP A 51 -20.32 -6.67 6.43
N ALA A 52 -19.11 -7.22 6.61
CA ALA A 52 -17.87 -6.62 6.14
C ALA A 52 -17.86 -6.32 4.63
N TRP A 53 -18.61 -7.10 3.84
CA TRP A 53 -18.55 -7.07 2.38
C TRP A 53 -19.42 -5.96 1.79
N SER A 54 -20.61 -5.73 2.36
CA SER A 54 -21.46 -4.60 1.96
C SER A 54 -20.98 -3.28 2.55
N HIS A 55 -20.40 -3.31 3.76
CA HIS A 55 -19.87 -2.13 4.43
C HIS A 55 -18.56 -1.63 3.79
N PHE A 56 -17.74 -2.55 3.24
CA PHE A 56 -16.52 -2.21 2.54
C PHE A 56 -16.46 -2.81 1.12
N PRO A 57 -17.06 -2.12 0.13
CA PRO A 57 -17.02 -2.58 -1.25
C PRO A 57 -15.60 -2.53 -1.81
N HIS A 58 -15.28 -3.46 -2.72
CA HIS A 58 -13.98 -3.58 -3.37
C HIS A 58 -13.47 -2.26 -3.96
N ASP A 59 -14.38 -1.42 -4.49
CA ASP A 59 -14.00 -0.13 -5.07
C ASP A 59 -13.31 0.81 -4.09
N HIS A 60 -13.62 0.71 -2.80
CA HIS A 60 -12.97 1.50 -1.77
C HIS A 60 -11.59 0.97 -1.38
N ALA A 61 -11.28 -0.29 -1.71
CA ALA A 61 -10.02 -0.93 -1.33
C ALA A 61 -8.79 -0.20 -1.86
N ARG A 62 -8.89 0.37 -3.06
CA ARG A 62 -7.81 1.10 -3.74
C ARG A 62 -7.51 2.47 -3.13
N SER A 63 -8.45 3.05 -2.38
CA SER A 63 -8.42 4.46 -1.94
C SER A 63 -8.50 4.64 -0.43
N ARG A 64 -8.60 3.56 0.34
CA ARG A 64 -8.66 3.61 1.81
C ARG A 64 -7.29 3.42 2.42
N ALA A 65 -7.02 4.17 3.49
CA ALA A 65 -5.89 3.92 4.37
C ALA A 65 -6.27 2.84 5.39
N TYR A 66 -5.61 1.69 5.32
CA TYR A 66 -5.79 0.58 6.26
C TYR A 66 -5.03 0.88 7.56
N ARG A 67 -5.68 0.65 8.70
CA ARG A 67 -5.05 0.76 10.02
C ARG A 67 -4.47 -0.58 10.47
N TRP A 68 -5.07 -1.68 10.02
CA TRP A 68 -4.69 -3.04 10.37
C TRP A 68 -4.67 -3.89 9.10
N GLY A 69 -3.53 -4.52 8.79
CA GLY A 69 -3.39 -5.32 7.58
C GLY A 69 -2.24 -6.31 7.66
N GLU A 70 -2.38 -7.44 6.97
CA GLU A 70 -1.37 -8.51 6.92
C GLU A 70 -0.19 -8.15 5.99
N ASP A 71 -0.36 -7.15 5.12
CA ASP A 71 0.66 -6.71 4.16
C ASP A 71 1.73 -5.79 4.76
N GLY A 72 1.73 -5.57 6.08
CA GLY A 72 2.71 -4.73 6.80
C GLY A 72 2.59 -3.23 6.52
N ILE A 73 3.14 -2.41 7.44
CA ILE A 73 3.10 -0.95 7.35
C ILE A 73 4.15 -0.48 6.34
N ALA A 74 3.75 0.42 5.44
CA ALA A 74 4.61 0.99 4.39
C ALA A 74 5.27 -0.06 3.47
N GLY A 75 4.52 -1.12 3.13
CA GLY A 75 4.98 -2.15 2.22
C GLY A 75 5.32 -1.63 0.81
N VAL A 76 6.27 -2.31 0.16
CA VAL A 76 6.68 -2.06 -1.22
C VAL A 76 6.55 -3.36 -2.01
N CYS A 77 5.95 -3.26 -3.18
CA CYS A 77 5.72 -4.39 -4.07
C CYS A 77 6.21 -4.08 -5.49
N ASP A 78 6.60 -5.11 -6.23
CA ASP A 78 6.87 -4.96 -7.64
C ASP A 78 5.57 -4.70 -8.45
N THR A 79 5.68 -4.13 -9.64
CA THR A 79 4.51 -3.77 -10.48
C THR A 79 3.57 -4.92 -10.82
N HIS A 80 4.02 -6.17 -10.73
CA HIS A 80 3.20 -7.35 -11.04
C HIS A 80 2.60 -8.01 -9.79
N GLY A 81 2.87 -7.49 -8.60
CA GLY A 81 2.29 -8.04 -7.38
C GLY A 81 2.96 -9.33 -6.88
N LEU A 82 4.11 -9.74 -7.43
CA LEU A 82 4.73 -11.05 -7.19
C LEU A 82 5.61 -11.09 -5.94
N GLN A 83 6.28 -9.98 -5.62
CA GLN A 83 7.17 -9.86 -4.47
C GLN A 83 6.73 -8.68 -3.60
N ASN A 84 6.49 -8.94 -2.32
CA ASN A 84 6.08 -7.94 -1.32
C ASN A 84 7.07 -7.92 -0.16
N ILE A 85 7.52 -6.74 0.21
CA ILE A 85 8.38 -6.50 1.37
C ILE A 85 7.69 -5.45 2.22
N ALA A 86 7.48 -5.74 3.50
CA ALA A 86 6.86 -4.80 4.42
C ALA A 86 7.38 -4.95 5.84
N PHE A 87 7.17 -3.89 6.63
CA PHE A 87 7.51 -3.91 8.04
C PHE A 87 6.36 -4.48 8.86
N ALA A 88 6.68 -5.48 9.67
CA ALA A 88 5.79 -6.01 10.69
C ALA A 88 6.28 -5.54 12.07
N PHE A 89 5.35 -5.04 12.87
CA PHE A 89 5.61 -4.60 14.24
C PHE A 89 4.75 -5.41 15.18
N TRP A 90 5.36 -5.89 16.25
CA TRP A 90 4.69 -6.63 17.31
C TRP A 90 4.80 -5.83 18.60
N ASN A 91 3.67 -5.62 19.28
CA ASN A 91 3.63 -4.85 20.52
C ASN A 91 3.73 -5.72 21.78
N GLU A 92 4.02 -7.02 21.63
CA GLU A 92 4.21 -7.98 22.73
C GLU A 92 3.01 -8.16 23.67
N LYS A 93 1.81 -7.66 23.29
CA LYS A 93 0.61 -7.70 24.16
C LYS A 93 -0.24 -8.96 24.04
N GLU A 94 0.23 -9.99 23.35
CA GLU A 94 -0.47 -11.27 23.25
C GLU A 94 0.39 -12.37 23.87
N TYR A 95 0.32 -12.44 25.21
CA TYR A 95 0.30 -13.64 26.05
C TYR A 95 0.24 -13.17 27.50
N ASP A 96 -0.97 -12.97 28.03
CA ASP A 96 -1.14 -12.88 29.48
C ASP A 96 -1.37 -14.29 30.02
N SER A 97 -0.32 -14.89 30.58
CA SER A 97 -0.36 -16.21 31.22
C SER A 97 -1.19 -16.23 32.52
N THR A 98 -1.71 -15.08 32.98
CA THR A 98 -2.38 -14.98 34.28
C THR A 98 -3.81 -15.51 34.32
N ASN A 99 -4.36 -16.04 33.21
CA ASN A 99 -5.72 -16.60 33.17
C ASN A 99 -5.81 -18.07 32.69
N SER A 100 -4.72 -18.83 32.76
CA SER A 100 -4.76 -20.30 32.61
C SER A 100 -4.96 -20.96 33.98
N GLN A 101 -6.18 -20.87 34.52
CA GLN A 101 -6.65 -21.84 35.50
C GLN A 101 -7.40 -22.96 34.77
N PHE A 102 -6.65 -23.98 34.36
CA PHE A 102 -7.11 -25.36 34.24
C PHE A 102 -6.01 -26.27 34.79
#